data_AF-A0A956EJ35-F1
#
_entry.id   AF-A0A956EJ35-F1
#
_cell.length_a   1.000
_cell.length_b   1.000
_cell.length_c   1.000
_cell.angle_alpha   90.00
_cell.angle_beta   90.00
_cell.angle_gamma   90.00
#
_symmetry.space_group_name_H-M   'P 1'
#
loop_
_entity.id
_entity.type
_entity.pdbx_description
1 polymer ?
#
loop_
_entity_poly.entity_id
_entity_poly.type
_entity_poly.pdbx_seq_one_letter_code
_entity_poly.pdbx_strand_id
1 'polypeptide(L)'
;MSTRRAIARPVALALALLAACGGGPTKHELYMEGMKIEGEASRGECQPAFDTSLKAHVLDGDVVQGCLHKTEEAIALYEQAKAKGLEDLDFVKTHERALERKAHLESMLKVIRQIERPDGPYPGAPPGSAPPDPNAP
;
A
#
# COMPACT_ATOMS: atom_id res chain seq x y z
N MET A 1 53.30 -46.67 21.06
CA MET A 1 52.78 -45.93 19.89
C MET A 1 51.45 -45.26 20.25
N SER A 2 51.37 -43.96 19.96
CA SER A 2 50.17 -43.13 19.70
C SER A 2 49.14 -42.91 20.82
N THR A 3 49.46 -41.91 21.64
CA THR A 3 48.55 -40.91 22.22
C THR A 3 47.53 -40.38 21.20
N ARG A 4 46.22 -40.38 21.54
CA ARG A 4 45.24 -39.51 20.86
C ARG A 4 44.38 -38.77 21.88
N ARG A 5 44.74 -37.48 22.05
CA ARG A 5 43.95 -36.42 22.67
C ARG A 5 42.70 -36.19 21.82
N ALA A 6 41.55 -36.02 22.46
CA ALA A 6 40.37 -35.40 21.85
C ALA A 6 39.87 -34.28 22.78
N ILE A 7 40.68 -33.22 22.87
CA ILE A 7 40.24 -31.92 23.34
C ILE A 7 39.56 -31.27 22.14
N ALA A 8 38.24 -31.36 22.03
CA ALA A 8 37.50 -30.59 21.02
C ALA A 8 36.00 -30.61 21.32
N ARG A 9 35.52 -29.74 22.23
CA ARG A 9 34.14 -29.25 22.22
C ARG A 9 33.93 -28.07 23.20
N PRO A 10 34.43 -26.86 22.86
CA PRO A 10 33.75 -25.65 23.33
C PRO A 10 33.27 -24.75 22.18
N VAL A 11 33.29 -25.22 20.92
CA VAL A 11 32.92 -24.40 19.75
C VAL A 11 31.40 -24.29 19.56
N ALA A 12 30.60 -25.17 20.14
CA ALA A 12 29.14 -25.15 19.97
C ALA A 12 28.44 -24.02 20.74
N LEU A 13 29.06 -23.46 21.79
CA LEU A 13 28.44 -22.39 22.58
C LEU A 13 28.65 -20.99 21.97
N ALA A 14 29.69 -20.80 21.13
CA ALA A 14 30.00 -19.51 20.53
C ALA A 14 29.11 -19.17 19.32
N LEU A 15 28.51 -20.16 18.65
CA LEU A 15 27.62 -19.92 17.51
C LEU A 15 26.21 -19.45 17.90
N ALA A 16 25.77 -19.68 19.14
CA ALA A 16 24.44 -19.29 19.61
C ALA A 16 24.31 -17.79 19.94
N LEU A 17 25.42 -17.09 20.16
CA LEU A 17 25.43 -15.65 20.52
C LEU A 17 25.35 -14.71 19.31
N LEU A 18 25.62 -15.19 18.09
CA LEU A 18 25.55 -14.38 16.86
C LEU A 18 24.12 -14.21 16.31
N ALA A 19 23.15 -14.98 16.79
CA ALA A 19 21.74 -14.86 16.39
C ALA A 19 20.97 -13.76 17.16
N ALA A 20 21.58 -13.16 18.19
CA ALA A 20 20.96 -12.09 19.00
C ALA A 20 21.21 -10.67 18.45
N CYS A 21 22.01 -10.51 17.40
CA CYS A 21 22.14 -9.25 16.66
C CYS A 21 21.10 -9.13 15.52
N GLY A 22 19.89 -9.66 15.73
CA GLY A 22 18.74 -9.41 14.87
C GLY A 22 18.17 -8.02 15.12
N GLY A 23 18.96 -6.98 14.81
CA GLY A 23 18.44 -5.62 14.76
C GLY A 23 17.35 -5.58 13.69
N GLY A 24 16.10 -5.35 14.11
CA GLY A 24 14.99 -5.18 13.18
C GLY A 24 15.26 -4.05 12.16
N PRO A 25 14.43 -3.92 11.13
CA PRO A 25 14.70 -3.01 10.02
C PRO A 25 14.99 -1.60 10.53
N THR A 26 16.01 -0.98 9.91
CA THR A 26 16.43 0.37 10.23
C THR A 26 15.35 1.37 9.78
N LYS A 27 15.37 2.58 10.34
CA LYS A 27 14.43 3.64 9.97
C LYS A 27 14.50 3.99 8.47
N HIS A 28 15.70 3.94 7.88
CA HIS A 28 15.88 4.19 6.45
C HIS A 28 15.38 3.02 5.59
N GLU A 29 15.58 1.77 6.01
CA GLU A 29 15.04 0.61 5.28
C GLU A 29 13.51 0.64 5.23
N LEU A 30 12.85 0.97 6.34
CA LEU A 30 11.39 1.13 6.38
C LEU A 30 10.92 2.22 5.43
N TYR A 31 11.60 3.37 5.41
CA TYR A 31 11.29 4.45 4.48
C TYR A 31 11.48 4.03 3.01
N MET A 32 12.59 3.38 2.68
CA MET A 32 12.87 2.91 1.32
C MET A 32 11.86 1.85 0.86
N GLU A 33 11.46 0.93 1.74
CA GLU A 33 10.44 -0.07 1.41
C GLU A 33 9.07 0.56 1.21
N GLY A 34 8.70 1.58 2.01
CA GLY A 34 7.48 2.35 1.78
C GLY A 34 7.46 3.02 0.41
N MET A 35 8.56 3.69 0.03
CA MET A 35 8.67 4.33 -1.29
C MET A 35 8.62 3.32 -2.43
N LYS A 36 9.18 2.12 -2.22
CA LYS A 36 9.14 1.04 -3.20
C LYS A 36 7.72 0.54 -3.43
N ILE A 37 6.95 0.32 -2.36
CA ILE A 37 5.53 -0.07 -2.46
C ILE A 37 4.75 0.99 -3.24
N GLU A 38 4.91 2.28 -2.93
CA GLU A 38 4.24 3.35 -3.68
C GLU A 38 4.65 3.38 -5.16
N GLY A 39 5.93 3.19 -5.45
CA GLY A 39 6.46 3.16 -6.81
C GLY A 39 5.96 1.95 -7.62
N GLU A 40 5.83 0.78 -7.00
CA GLU A 40 5.26 -0.41 -7.61
C GLU A 40 3.75 -0.25 -7.85
N ALA A 41 3.00 0.23 -6.85
CA ALA A 41 1.57 0.49 -6.96
C ALA A 41 1.25 1.51 -8.07
N SER A 42 2.02 2.61 -8.15
CA SER A 42 1.83 3.66 -9.17
C SER A 42 2.07 3.15 -10.61
N ARG A 43 2.87 2.10 -10.78
CA ARG A 43 3.17 1.50 -12.09
C ARG A 43 2.19 0.41 -12.50
N GLY A 44 1.34 -0.06 -11.58
CA GLY A 44 0.41 -1.16 -11.82
C GLY A 44 -0.97 -0.87 -11.22
N GLU A 45 -1.13 -1.22 -9.94
CA GLU A 45 -2.42 -1.28 -9.24
C GLU A 45 -3.18 0.05 -9.16
N CYS A 46 -2.48 1.19 -9.25
CA CYS A 46 -3.09 2.52 -9.26
C CYS A 46 -3.45 3.03 -10.66
N GLN A 47 -3.16 2.29 -11.73
CA GLN A 47 -3.49 2.73 -13.08
C GLN A 47 -4.92 2.33 -13.47
N PRO A 48 -5.72 3.26 -14.01
CA PRO A 48 -7.05 2.92 -14.49
C PRO A 48 -6.97 1.95 -15.67
N ALA A 49 -7.74 0.87 -15.60
CA ALA A 49 -7.78 -0.13 -16.67
C ALA A 49 -8.33 0.48 -17.95
N PHE A 50 -7.77 0.09 -19.10
CA PHE A 50 -8.30 0.49 -20.39
C PHE A 50 -9.42 -0.45 -20.82
N ASP A 51 -10.63 0.09 -20.97
CA ASP A 51 -11.78 -0.64 -21.48
C ASP A 51 -11.78 -0.59 -23.02
N THR A 52 -11.65 -1.76 -23.64
CA THR A 52 -11.57 -1.87 -25.10
C THR A 52 -12.91 -1.67 -25.81
N SER A 53 -14.03 -1.81 -25.11
CA SER A 53 -15.38 -1.55 -25.60
C SER A 53 -15.67 -0.04 -25.59
N LEU A 54 -15.37 0.62 -24.49
CA LEU A 54 -15.56 2.08 -24.32
C LEU A 54 -14.42 2.91 -24.95
N LYS A 55 -13.32 2.27 -25.36
CA LYS A 55 -12.10 2.91 -25.89
C LYS A 55 -11.55 4.00 -24.95
N ALA A 56 -11.66 3.78 -23.64
CA ALA A 56 -11.30 4.75 -22.62
C ALA A 56 -10.70 4.08 -21.38
N HIS A 57 -9.91 4.83 -20.61
CA HIS A 57 -9.53 4.42 -19.26
C HIS A 57 -10.73 4.58 -18.33
N VAL A 58 -11.13 3.50 -17.67
CA VAL A 58 -12.28 3.50 -16.77
C VAL A 58 -11.77 3.51 -15.34
N LEU A 59 -12.39 4.36 -14.52
CA LEU A 59 -12.21 4.33 -13.08
C LEU A 59 -13.12 3.25 -12.50
N ASP A 60 -12.50 2.24 -11.90
CA ASP A 60 -13.18 1.13 -11.26
C ASP A 60 -12.94 1.20 -9.74
N GLY A 61 -13.99 0.95 -8.95
CA GLY A 61 -13.91 1.02 -7.50
C GLY A 61 -12.90 0.05 -6.89
N ASP A 62 -12.73 -1.13 -7.49
CA ASP A 62 -11.78 -2.15 -7.02
C ASP A 62 -10.33 -1.71 -7.31
N VAL A 63 -10.09 -1.06 -8.46
CA VAL A 63 -8.78 -0.46 -8.79
C VAL A 63 -8.42 0.63 -7.78
N VAL A 64 -9.36 1.54 -7.47
CA VAL A 64 -9.13 2.60 -6.48
C VAL A 64 -8.93 2.01 -5.08
N GLN A 65 -9.67 0.96 -4.73
CA GLN A 65 -9.51 0.25 -3.46
C GLN A 65 -8.15 -0.44 -3.33
N GLY A 66 -7.66 -1.08 -4.40
CA GLY A 66 -6.32 -1.66 -4.44
C GLY A 66 -5.23 -0.61 -4.25
N CYS A 67 -5.34 0.50 -4.97
CA CYS A 67 -4.41 1.63 -4.83
C CYS A 67 -4.41 2.23 -3.41
N LEU A 68 -5.60 2.34 -2.80
CA LEU A 68 -5.75 2.77 -1.42
C LEU A 68 -5.02 1.81 -0.47
N HIS A 69 -5.20 0.51 -0.63
CA HIS A 69 -4.56 -0.50 0.21
C HIS A 69 -3.03 -0.40 0.18
N LYS A 70 -2.42 -0.25 -1.01
CA LYS A 70 -0.96 -0.07 -1.12
C LYS A 70 -0.47 1.24 -0.53
N THR A 71 -1.26 2.31 -0.67
CA THR A 71 -0.95 3.59 -0.02
C THR A 71 -0.94 3.43 1.51
N GLU A 72 -1.87 2.65 2.06
CA GLU A 72 -1.91 2.34 3.50
C GLU A 72 -0.74 1.47 3.97
N GLU A 73 -0.35 0.46 3.19
CA GLU A 73 0.84 -0.36 3.45
C GLU A 73 2.11 0.53 3.53
N ALA A 74 2.28 1.46 2.58
CA ALA A 74 3.41 2.38 2.57
C ALA A 74 3.38 3.35 3.78
N ILE A 75 2.22 3.92 4.11
CA ILE A 75 2.05 4.79 5.29
C ILE A 75 2.41 4.03 6.57
N ALA A 76 2.01 2.76 6.70
CA ALA A 76 2.35 1.95 7.87
C ALA A 76 3.87 1.77 8.04
N LEU A 77 4.64 1.70 6.94
CA LEU A 77 6.10 1.67 6.99
C LEU A 77 6.69 3.04 7.33
N TYR A 78 6.10 4.13 6.82
CA TYR A 78 6.51 5.50 7.18
C TYR A 78 6.27 5.79 8.66
N GLU A 79 5.15 5.37 9.23
CA GLU A 79 4.89 5.52 10.67
C GLU A 79 5.88 4.71 11.51
N GLN A 80 6.30 3.52 11.06
CA GLN A 80 7.36 2.76 11.71
C GLN A 80 8.73 3.45 11.60
N ALA A 81 9.04 4.06 10.46
CA ALA A 81 10.27 4.84 10.27
C ALA A 81 10.29 6.08 11.18
N LYS A 82 9.17 6.79 11.28
CA LYS A 82 8.96 7.92 12.20
C LYS A 82 9.10 7.52 13.65
N ALA A 83 8.51 6.39 14.06
CA ALA A 83 8.64 5.86 15.42
C ALA A 83 10.09 5.51 15.80
N LYS A 84 10.97 5.28 14.81
CA LYS A 84 12.42 5.09 14.99
C LYS A 84 13.23 6.39 14.84
N GLY A 85 12.57 7.55 14.79
CA GLY A 85 13.19 8.87 14.74
C GLY A 85 13.69 9.28 13.35
N LEU A 86 12.99 8.90 12.28
CA LEU A 86 13.18 9.51 10.96
C LEU A 86 12.27 10.75 10.85
N GLU A 87 12.86 11.92 10.69
CA GLU A 87 12.15 13.21 10.69
C GLU A 87 12.79 14.23 9.73
N ASP A 88 13.62 13.77 8.78
CA ASP A 88 14.19 14.67 7.78
C ASP A 88 13.09 15.27 6.87
N LEU A 89 13.39 16.42 6.27
CA LEU A 89 12.41 17.19 5.50
C LEU A 89 11.85 16.41 4.31
N ASP A 90 12.65 15.52 3.70
CA ASP A 90 12.21 14.75 2.55
C ASP A 90 11.27 13.62 2.98
N PHE A 91 11.59 12.96 4.10
CA PHE A 91 10.68 12.01 4.74
C PHE A 91 9.35 12.66 5.12
N VAL A 92 9.36 13.81 5.82
CA VAL A 92 8.13 14.49 6.26
C VAL A 92 7.24 14.84 5.07
N LYS A 93 7.80 15.43 4.01
CA LYS A 93 7.04 15.75 2.79
C LYS A 93 6.48 14.51 2.11
N THR A 94 7.25 13.43 2.04
CA THR A 94 6.80 12.18 1.43
C THR A 94 5.65 11.57 2.22
N HIS A 95 5.78 11.55 3.55
CA HIS A 95 4.76 11.03 4.44
C HIS A 95 3.46 11.85 4.38
N GLU A 96 3.54 13.18 4.44
CA GLU A 96 2.38 14.06 4.30
C GLU A 96 1.66 13.87 2.96
N ARG A 97 2.42 13.79 1.85
CA ARG A 97 1.83 13.51 0.52
C ARG A 97 1.14 12.15 0.45
N ALA A 98 1.69 11.13 1.13
CA ALA A 98 1.05 9.82 1.18
C ALA A 98 -0.28 9.89 1.95
N LEU A 99 -0.35 10.62 3.06
CA LEU A 99 -1.58 10.86 3.82
C LEU A 99 -2.63 11.64 3.01
N GLU A 100 -2.22 12.69 2.30
CA GLU A 100 -3.09 13.43 1.39
C GLU A 100 -3.65 12.54 0.28
N ARG A 101 -2.79 11.69 -0.31
CA ARG A 101 -3.21 10.73 -1.35
C ARG A 101 -4.21 9.73 -0.80
N LYS A 102 -3.98 9.21 0.41
CA LYS A 102 -4.94 8.32 1.08
C LYS A 102 -6.32 8.99 1.20
N ALA A 103 -6.38 10.21 1.74
CA ALA A 103 -7.63 10.95 1.89
C ALA A 103 -8.34 11.19 0.54
N HIS A 104 -7.56 11.47 -0.51
CA HIS A 104 -8.10 11.63 -1.86
C HIS A 104 -8.69 10.31 -2.41
N LEU A 105 -7.97 9.20 -2.28
CA LEU A 105 -8.41 7.87 -2.73
C LEU A 105 -9.65 7.40 -1.97
N GLU A 106 -9.74 7.63 -0.65
CA GLU A 106 -10.94 7.34 0.15
C GLU A 106 -12.16 8.14 -0.35
N SER A 107 -11.96 9.42 -0.66
CA SER A 107 -13.00 10.28 -1.23
C SER A 107 -13.46 9.78 -2.60
N MET A 108 -12.51 9.45 -3.49
CA MET A 108 -12.81 8.88 -4.80
C MET A 108 -13.59 7.57 -4.68
N LEU A 109 -13.12 6.64 -3.84
CA LEU A 109 -13.78 5.36 -3.63
C LEU A 109 -15.21 5.54 -3.15
N LYS A 110 -15.45 6.47 -2.22
CA LYS A 110 -16.80 6.77 -1.73
C LYS A 110 -17.72 7.23 -2.86
N VAL A 111 -17.25 8.10 -3.76
CA VAL A 111 -18.05 8.58 -4.91
C VAL A 111 -18.31 7.44 -5.90
N ILE A 112 -17.29 6.66 -6.25
CA ILE A 112 -17.43 5.56 -7.21
C ILE A 112 -18.40 4.50 -6.69
N ARG A 113 -18.29 4.10 -5.41
CA ARG A 113 -19.20 3.15 -4.78
C ARG A 113 -20.64 3.66 -4.68
N GLN A 114 -20.88 4.98 -4.74
CA GLN A 114 -22.24 5.53 -4.84
C GLN A 114 -22.80 5.38 -6.25
N ILE A 115 -21.95 5.53 -7.28
CA ILE A 115 -22.33 5.39 -8.69
C ILE A 115 -22.53 3.93 -9.08
N GLU A 116 -21.70 3.02 -8.56
CA GLU A 116 -21.79 1.58 -8.82
C GLU A 116 -23.02 0.91 -8.18
N ARG A 117 -23.72 1.58 -7.24
CA ARG A 117 -24.94 1.05 -6.66
C ARG A 117 -26.10 1.23 -7.65
N PRO A 118 -26.69 0.14 -8.18
CA PRO A 118 -27.74 0.21 -9.20
C PRO A 118 -29.03 0.89 -8.70
N ASP A 119 -29.24 0.99 -7.38
CA ASP A 119 -30.44 1.57 -6.76
C ASP A 119 -30.17 2.91 -6.03
N GLY A 120 -28.96 3.47 -6.16
CA GLY A 120 -28.59 4.74 -5.54
C GLY A 120 -29.04 5.93 -6.38
N PRO A 121 -29.56 7.02 -5.77
CA PRO A 121 -29.82 8.24 -6.53
C PRO A 121 -28.50 8.72 -7.15
N TYR A 122 -28.42 8.72 -8.48
CA TYR A 122 -27.32 9.33 -9.21
C TYR A 122 -27.06 10.75 -8.65
N PRO A 123 -25.81 11.14 -8.38
CA PRO A 123 -25.52 12.50 -7.97
C PRO A 123 -25.84 13.45 -9.13
N GLY A 124 -27.02 14.09 -9.04
CA GLY A 124 -27.59 14.95 -10.09
C GLY A 124 -28.97 14.55 -10.61
N ALA A 125 -29.48 13.37 -10.22
CA ALA A 125 -30.84 12.96 -10.54
C ALA A 125 -31.86 13.69 -9.65
N PRO A 126 -32.89 14.36 -10.21
CA PRO A 126 -33.97 14.92 -9.40
C PRO A 126 -34.66 13.77 -8.62
N PRO A 127 -35.07 14.00 -7.37
CA PRO A 127 -35.71 12.97 -6.57
C PRO A 127 -36.96 12.44 -7.30
N GLY A 128 -36.96 11.15 -7.62
CA GLY A 128 -38.06 10.46 -8.30
C GLY A 128 -37.84 10.09 -9.77
N SER A 129 -36.67 10.35 -10.36
CA SER A 129 -36.36 9.82 -11.70
C SER A 129 -36.06 8.31 -11.61
N ALA A 130 -36.91 7.50 -12.23
CA ALA A 130 -36.63 6.08 -12.47
C ALA A 130 -35.32 5.94 -13.29
N PRO A 131 -34.56 4.84 -13.10
CA PRO A 131 -33.41 4.57 -13.95
C PRO A 131 -33.85 4.55 -15.42
N PRO A 132 -33.01 5.05 -16.35
CA PRO A 132 -33.34 5.00 -17.77
C PRO A 132 -33.52 3.54 -18.19
N ASP A 133 -34.69 3.22 -18.75
CA ASP A 133 -34.97 1.89 -19.29
C ASP A 133 -34.02 1.64 -20.48
N PRO A 134 -33.16 0.61 -20.42
CA PRO A 134 -32.23 0.30 -21.50
C PRO A 134 -32.94 -0.16 -22.79
N ASN A 135 -34.27 -0.35 -22.77
CA ASN A 135 -35.09 -0.72 -23.92
C ASN A 135 -36.11 0.35 -24.32
N ALA A 136 -35.96 1.61 -23.87
CA ALA A 136 -36.79 2.70 -24.38
C ALA A 136 -36.57 2.86 -25.91
N PRO A 137 -37.65 2.98 -26.70
CA PRO A 137 -37.60 2.96 -28.18
C PRO A 137 -36.90 4.18 -28.79
#